data_AF-A0A6G2HJC0-F1
#
_entry.id   AF-A0A6G2HJC0-F1
#
_cell.length_a   1.000
_cell.length_b   1.000
_cell.length_c   1.000
_cell.angle_alpha   90.00
_cell.angle_beta   90.00
_cell.angle_gamma   90.00
#
_symmetry.space_group_name_H-M   'P 1'
#
loop_
_entity.id
_entity.type
_entity.pdbx_description
1 polymer ?
#
loop_
_entity_poly.entity_id
_entity_poly.type
_entity_poly.pdbx_seq_one_letter_code
_entity_poly.pdbx_strand_id
1 'polypeptide(L)'
;MSQSHTRSAHTPHGDVEYTVVTCVNCGTEVVPDDAVTVAVGTETYTCGGLPFCRETHERPRAVRALCGYCAAATLGYDDEPDGVGDRLAAFAADGSAVGVGLWLGTVVGVALVVALSVLRLVLGVP
;
A
#
# COMPACT_ATOMS: atom_id res chain seq x y z
N MET A 1 -23.15 9.30 2.76
CA MET A 1 -22.66 8.12 3.47
C MET A 1 -22.64 6.98 2.47
N SER A 2 -21.51 6.32 2.30
CA SER A 2 -21.43 5.06 1.55
C SER A 2 -22.34 4.04 2.24
N GLN A 3 -23.12 3.28 1.47
CA GLN A 3 -23.98 2.24 2.04
C GLN A 3 -23.08 1.07 2.43
N SER A 4 -22.96 0.83 3.74
CA SER A 4 -22.37 -0.40 4.27
C SER A 4 -23.45 -1.46 4.45
N HIS A 5 -23.08 -2.72 4.25
CA HIS A 5 -23.95 -3.87 4.53
C HIS A 5 -23.15 -5.00 5.15
N THR A 6 -23.84 -5.85 5.90
CA THR A 6 -23.24 -7.01 6.55
C THR A 6 -23.19 -8.20 5.59
N ARG A 7 -22.07 -8.90 5.58
CA ARG A 7 -21.83 -10.17 4.89
C ARG A 7 -21.53 -11.25 5.92
N SER A 8 -21.88 -12.49 5.61
CA SER A 8 -21.45 -13.66 6.36
C SER A 8 -20.57 -14.55 5.49
N ALA A 9 -19.54 -15.12 6.10
CA ALA A 9 -18.68 -16.15 5.50
C ALA A 9 -18.61 -17.37 6.42
N HIS A 10 -18.80 -18.54 5.83
CA HIS A 10 -18.68 -19.81 6.55
C HIS A 10 -17.20 -20.20 6.68
N THR A 11 -16.74 -20.43 7.91
CA THR A 11 -15.39 -20.90 8.19
C THR A 11 -15.43 -22.24 8.93
N PRO A 12 -14.32 -23.01 8.97
CA PRO A 12 -14.22 -24.23 9.77
C PRO A 12 -14.48 -24.02 11.28
N HIS A 13 -14.42 -22.77 11.75
CA HIS A 13 -14.64 -22.37 13.13
C HIS A 13 -16.04 -21.77 13.39
N GLY A 14 -16.91 -21.75 12.38
CA GLY A 14 -18.26 -21.18 12.44
C GLY A 14 -18.47 -20.06 11.42
N ASP A 15 -19.70 -19.54 11.39
CA ASP A 15 -20.05 -18.39 10.56
C ASP A 15 -19.48 -17.10 11.17
N VAL A 16 -18.82 -16.30 10.34
CA VAL A 16 -18.30 -14.99 10.73
C VAL A 16 -19.04 -13.92 9.94
N GLU A 17 -19.58 -12.94 10.66
CA GLU A 17 -20.20 -11.75 10.08
C GLU A 17 -19.21 -10.60 10.05
N TYR A 18 -19.17 -9.87 8.93
CA TYR A 18 -18.31 -8.71 8.75
C TYR A 18 -19.02 -7.65 7.91
N THR A 19 -18.63 -6.40 8.11
CA THR A 19 -19.20 -5.27 7.37
C THR A 19 -18.38 -5.01 6.12
N VAL A 20 -19.06 -4.75 5.01
CA VAL A 20 -18.43 -4.33 3.76
C VAL A 20 -19.05 -3.03 3.26
N VAL A 21 -18.30 -2.33 2.42
CA VAL A 21 -18.71 -1.15 1.68
C VAL A 21 -18.46 -1.40 0.20
N THR A 22 -19.39 -0.98 -0.64
CA THR A 22 -19.25 -1.11 -2.09
C THR A 22 -18.50 0.08 -2.69
N CYS A 23 -17.43 -0.17 -3.43
CA CYS A 23 -16.74 0.83 -4.22
C CYS A 23 -17.70 1.42 -5.28
N VAL A 24 -17.85 2.75 -5.30
CA VAL A 24 -18.77 3.42 -6.23
C VAL A 24 -18.34 3.31 -7.69
N ASN A 25 -17.05 3.07 -7.95
CA ASN A 25 -16.50 3.04 -9.31
C ASN A 25 -16.57 1.64 -9.95
N CYS A 26 -16.06 0.62 -9.26
CA CYS A 26 -15.97 -0.74 -9.80
C CYS A 26 -16.96 -1.73 -9.19
N GLY A 27 -17.67 -1.36 -8.12
CA GLY A 27 -18.63 -2.25 -7.45
C GLY A 27 -17.99 -3.30 -6.55
N THR A 28 -16.67 -3.33 -6.38
CA THR A 28 -15.99 -4.26 -5.47
C THR A 28 -16.40 -3.99 -4.02
N GLU A 29 -16.74 -5.06 -3.29
CA GLU A 29 -16.94 -5.02 -1.83
C GLU A 29 -15.58 -4.95 -1.14
N VAL A 30 -15.38 -3.95 -0.29
CA VAL A 30 -14.15 -3.75 0.51
C VAL A 30 -14.50 -3.57 1.98
N VAL A 31 -13.57 -3.88 2.87
CA VAL A 31 -13.73 -3.61 4.31
C VAL A 31 -13.74 -2.08 4.50
N PRO A 32 -14.58 -1.53 5.39
CA PRO A 32 -14.67 -0.09 5.61
C PRO A 32 -13.32 0.58 5.91
N ASP A 33 -12.43 -0.09 6.64
CA ASP A 33 -11.11 0.43 7.01
C ASP A 33 -10.16 0.55 5.80
N ASP A 34 -10.37 -0.26 4.75
CA ASP A 34 -9.61 -0.22 3.50
C ASP A 34 -10.23 0.70 2.44
N ALA A 35 -11.37 1.32 2.74
CA ALA A 35 -12.11 2.15 1.80
C ALA A 35 -11.62 3.61 1.84
N VAL A 36 -11.28 4.16 0.68
CA VAL A 36 -10.92 5.58 0.56
C VAL A 36 -12.19 6.42 0.44
N THR A 37 -12.43 7.25 1.45
CA THR A 37 -13.57 8.17 1.45
C THR A 37 -13.29 9.41 0.61
N VAL A 38 -14.15 9.69 -0.36
CA VAL A 38 -13.99 10.81 -1.29
C VAL A 38 -15.19 11.75 -1.24
N ALA A 39 -14.88 13.04 -1.12
CA ALA A 39 -15.84 14.13 -1.23
C ALA A 39 -16.11 14.43 -2.71
N VAL A 40 -17.38 14.45 -3.11
CA VAL A 40 -17.82 14.69 -4.48
C VAL A 40 -18.70 15.93 -4.55
N GLY A 41 -18.24 16.88 -5.36
CA GLY A 41 -18.90 18.16 -5.59
C GLY A 41 -18.89 19.06 -4.35
N THR A 42 -19.24 20.33 -4.56
CA THR A 42 -19.43 21.30 -3.49
C THR A 42 -20.87 21.77 -3.48
N GLU A 43 -21.41 21.98 -2.29
CA GLU A 43 -22.66 22.68 -2.09
C GLU A 43 -22.49 23.76 -1.03
N THR A 44 -23.11 24.90 -1.29
CA THR A 44 -23.09 26.04 -0.39
C THR A 44 -24.31 25.97 0.50
N TYR A 45 -24.10 26.13 1.81
CA TYR A 45 -25.18 26.21 2.78
C TYR A 45 -25.03 27.48 3.61
N THR A 46 -26.17 28.08 3.93
CA THR A 46 -26.24 29.20 4.87
C THR A 46 -26.70 28.62 6.21
N CYS A 47 -26.01 28.99 7.28
CA CYS A 47 -26.42 28.65 8.65
C CYS A 47 -27.66 29.47 9.04
N GLY A 48 -28.81 29.12 8.47
CA GLY A 48 -30.08 29.76 8.80
C GLY A 48 -30.42 29.55 10.27
N GLY A 49 -30.49 30.63 11.05
CA GLY A 49 -31.00 30.61 12.43
C GLY A 49 -30.02 31.06 13.52
N LEU A 50 -28.75 31.31 13.21
CA LEU A 50 -27.77 31.82 14.19
C LEU A 50 -27.32 33.24 13.83
N PRO A 51 -27.50 34.24 14.71
CA PRO A 51 -27.26 35.65 14.40
C PRO A 51 -25.78 35.99 14.12
N PHE A 52 -24.85 35.10 14.50
CA PHE A 52 -23.41 35.22 14.24
C PHE A 52 -22.97 34.54 12.95
N CYS A 53 -23.81 33.69 12.35
CA CYS A 53 -23.45 32.87 11.20
C CYS A 53 -24.06 33.49 9.93
N ARG A 54 -23.52 34.66 9.57
CA ARG A 54 -23.87 35.40 8.33
C ARG A 54 -23.12 34.89 7.10
N GLU A 55 -22.19 33.96 7.30
CA GLU A 55 -21.33 33.42 6.26
C GLU A 55 -21.97 32.22 5.56
N THR A 56 -21.75 32.21 4.26
CA THR A 56 -22.08 31.11 3.37
C THR A 56 -20.91 30.13 3.41
N HIS A 57 -21.16 28.89 3.80
CA HIS A 57 -20.14 27.86 3.95
C HIS A 57 -20.22 26.84 2.81
N GLU A 58 -19.07 26.34 2.39
CA GLU A 58 -18.98 25.24 1.43
C GLU A 58 -18.82 23.90 2.16
N ARG A 59 -19.57 22.90 1.71
CA ARG A 59 -19.40 21.51 2.15
C ARG A 59 -19.46 20.57 0.95
N PRO A 60 -18.92 19.35 1.07
CA PRO A 60 -19.05 18.38 0.00
C PRO A 60 -20.51 17.93 -0.16
N ARG A 61 -20.98 17.90 -1.40
CA ARG A 61 -22.37 17.54 -1.74
C ARG A 61 -22.67 16.07 -1.47
N ALA A 62 -21.67 15.21 -1.69
CA ALA A 62 -21.76 13.80 -1.38
C ALA A 62 -20.42 13.27 -0.88
N VAL A 63 -20.47 12.27 -0.01
CA VAL A 63 -19.31 11.48 0.39
C VAL A 63 -19.52 10.06 -0.12
N ARG A 64 -18.56 9.56 -0.89
CA ARG A 64 -18.55 8.23 -1.53
C ARG A 64 -17.33 7.43 -1.07
N ALA A 65 -17.37 6.12 -1.26
CA ALA A 65 -16.25 5.23 -0.98
C ALA A 65 -15.68 4.66 -2.29
N LEU A 66 -14.36 4.68 -2.41
CA LEU A 66 -13.60 4.00 -3.45
C LEU A 66 -12.75 2.89 -2.82
N CYS A 67 -12.51 1.80 -3.54
CA CYS A 67 -11.45 0.88 -3.18
C CYS A 67 -10.08 1.52 -3.47
N GLY A 68 -9.03 1.07 -2.78
CA GLY A 68 -7.66 1.58 -2.95
C GLY A 68 -7.22 1.66 -4.42
N TYR A 69 -7.50 0.61 -5.23
CA TYR A 69 -7.17 0.62 -6.66
C TYR A 69 -7.86 1.74 -7.45
N CYS A 70 -9.17 1.95 -7.24
CA CYS A 70 -9.89 3.02 -7.94
C CYS A 70 -9.50 4.40 -7.40
N ALA A 71 -9.15 4.52 -6.12
CA ALA A 71 -8.65 5.74 -5.56
C ALA A 71 -7.27 6.11 -6.14
N ALA A 72 -6.35 5.15 -6.25
CA ALA A 72 -5.06 5.32 -6.91
C ALA A 72 -5.22 5.74 -8.38
N ALA A 73 -5.98 4.96 -9.15
CA ALA A 73 -6.15 5.21 -10.59
C ALA A 73 -6.85 6.55 -10.91
N THR A 74 -7.76 7.01 -10.04
CA THR A 74 -8.59 8.19 -10.31
C THR A 74 -8.04 9.47 -9.67
N LEU A 75 -7.45 9.34 -8.48
CA LEU A 75 -7.07 10.48 -7.64
C LEU A 75 -5.58 10.50 -7.29
N GLY A 76 -4.80 9.49 -7.70
CA GLY A 76 -3.40 9.36 -7.32
C GLY A 76 -3.21 9.08 -5.83
N TYR A 77 -4.21 8.48 -5.17
CA TYR A 77 -4.04 7.97 -3.81
C TYR A 77 -3.17 6.72 -3.87
N ASP A 78 -1.86 6.91 -3.75
CA ASP A 78 -0.86 5.84 -3.78
C ASP A 78 -0.58 5.25 -2.38
N ASP A 79 -1.24 5.76 -1.33
CA ASP A 79 -1.08 5.26 0.04
C ASP A 79 -1.82 3.92 0.21
N GLU A 80 -1.04 2.85 0.24
CA GLU A 80 -1.43 1.52 0.74
C GLU A 80 -1.68 1.63 2.25
N PRO A 81 -2.87 1.30 2.78
CA PRO A 81 -3.30 1.66 4.15
C PRO A 81 -2.48 1.10 5.32
N ASP A 82 -1.39 0.34 5.08
CA ASP A 82 -0.50 -0.18 6.13
C ASP A 82 1.00 -0.10 5.80
N GLY A 83 1.39 0.54 4.68
CA GLY A 83 2.80 0.65 4.26
C GLY A 83 3.51 -0.70 4.07
N VAL A 84 2.75 -1.79 3.87
CA VAL A 84 3.30 -3.15 3.68
C VAL A 84 4.12 -3.22 2.39
N GLY A 85 3.68 -2.53 1.34
CA GLY A 85 4.43 -2.36 0.09
C GLY A 85 5.79 -1.68 0.31
N ASP A 86 5.84 -0.61 1.09
CA ASP A 86 7.10 0.09 1.43
C ASP A 86 8.02 -0.77 2.29
N ARG A 87 7.47 -1.55 3.24
CA ARG A 87 8.26 -2.50 4.03
C ARG A 87 8.82 -3.62 3.15
N LEU A 88 8.02 -4.17 2.23
CA LEU A 88 8.47 -5.18 1.27
C LEU A 88 9.51 -4.63 0.30
N ALA A 89 9.35 -3.39 -0.16
CA ALA A 89 10.33 -2.70 -1.01
C ALA A 89 11.64 -2.43 -0.26
N ALA A 90 11.58 -2.03 1.01
CA ALA A 90 12.74 -1.87 1.87
C ALA A 90 13.45 -3.23 2.12
N PHE A 91 12.71 -4.29 2.41
CA PHE A 91 13.27 -5.64 2.54
C PHE A 91 13.88 -6.16 1.23
N ALA A 92 13.25 -5.86 0.08
CA ALA A 92 13.80 -6.21 -1.22
C ALA A 92 15.08 -5.43 -1.53
N ALA A 93 15.14 -4.14 -1.18
CA ALA A 93 16.34 -3.31 -1.30
C ALA A 93 17.47 -3.84 -0.40
N ASP A 94 17.18 -4.15 0.87
CA ASP A 94 18.16 -4.73 1.80
C ASP A 94 18.63 -6.13 1.38
N GLY A 95 17.70 -6.98 0.91
CA GLY A 95 18.02 -8.31 0.37
C GLY A 95 18.88 -8.24 -0.89
N SER A 96 18.64 -7.23 -1.74
CA SER A 96 19.46 -6.99 -2.94
C SER A 96 20.87 -6.49 -2.59
N ALA A 97 21.03 -5.68 -1.54
CA ALA A 97 22.33 -5.22 -1.07
C ALA A 97 23.17 -6.38 -0.49
N VAL A 98 22.56 -7.26 0.29
CA VAL A 98 23.22 -8.49 0.80
C VAL A 98 23.53 -9.45 -0.35
N GLY A 99 22.63 -9.58 -1.32
CA GLY A 99 22.83 -10.39 -2.53
C GLY A 99 24.01 -9.91 -3.38
N VAL A 100 24.10 -8.61 -3.63
CA VAL A 100 25.21 -7.99 -4.38
C VAL A 100 26.52 -8.09 -3.59
N GLY A 101 26.50 -7.87 -2.27
CA GLY A 101 27.67 -8.02 -1.41
C GLY A 101 28.22 -9.46 -1.38
N LEU A 102 27.34 -10.47 -1.30
CA LEU A 102 27.71 -11.88 -1.34
C LEU A 102 28.32 -12.26 -2.70
N TRP A 103 27.73 -11.76 -3.79
CA TRP A 103 28.21 -12.04 -5.15
C TRP A 103 29.60 -11.44 -5.39
N LEU A 104 29.80 -10.18 -5.03
CA LEU A 104 31.10 -9.51 -5.11
C LEU A 104 32.15 -10.20 -4.22
N GLY A 105 31.80 -10.56 -2.99
CA GLY A 105 32.69 -11.30 -2.10
C GLY A 105 33.10 -12.67 -2.66
N THR A 106 32.17 -13.39 -3.28
CA THR A 106 32.43 -14.69 -3.90
C THR A 106 33.36 -14.56 -5.11
N VAL A 107 33.11 -13.59 -5.99
CA VAL A 107 33.96 -13.35 -7.17
C VAL A 107 35.37 -12.96 -6.76
N VAL A 108 35.52 -12.05 -5.79
CA VAL A 108 36.83 -11.63 -5.29
C VAL A 108 37.55 -12.78 -4.60
N GLY A 109 36.86 -13.56 -3.77
CA GLY A 109 37.42 -14.73 -3.10
C GLY A 109 37.95 -15.77 -4.09
N VAL A 110 37.14 -16.11 -5.11
CA VAL A 110 37.55 -17.06 -6.16
C VAL A 110 38.75 -16.53 -6.95
N ALA A 111 38.72 -15.25 -7.35
CA ALA A 111 39.83 -14.64 -8.08
C ALA A 111 41.14 -14.70 -7.27
N LEU A 112 41.07 -14.46 -5.96
CA LEU A 112 42.23 -14.47 -5.07
C LEU A 112 42.78 -15.89 -4.87
N VAL A 113 41.91 -16.89 -4.73
CA VAL A 113 42.30 -18.31 -4.66
C VAL A 113 42.98 -18.76 -5.96
N VAL A 114 42.41 -18.39 -7.12
CA VAL A 114 43.00 -18.69 -8.43
C VAL A 114 44.37 -18.04 -8.57
N ALA A 115 44.49 -16.75 -8.23
CA ALA A 115 45.76 -16.02 -8.31
C ALA A 115 46.84 -16.64 -7.41
N LEU A 116 46.51 -17.01 -6.17
CA LEU A 116 47.44 -17.70 -5.27
C LEU A 116 47.82 -19.09 -5.79
N SER A 117 46.88 -19.82 -6.38
CA SER A 117 47.14 -21.15 -6.94
C SER A 117 48.11 -21.06 -8.13
N VAL A 118 47.90 -20.11 -9.03
CA VAL A 118 48.82 -19.85 -10.16
C VAL A 118 50.19 -19.42 -9.65
N LEU A 119 50.25 -18.54 -8.64
CA LEU A 119 51.51 -18.07 -8.07
C LEU A 119 52.30 -19.21 -7.43
N ARG A 120 51.65 -20.11 -6.68
CA ARG A 120 52.30 -21.31 -6.12
C ARG A 120 52.83 -22.23 -7.21
N LEU A 121 52.08 -22.39 -8.29
CA LEU A 121 52.46 -23.22 -9.43
C LEU A 121 53.69 -22.66 -10.18
N VAL A 122 53.78 -21.33 -10.30
CA VAL A 122 54.91 -20.65 -10.94
C VAL A 122 56.16 -20.61 -10.04
N LEU A 123 55.98 -20.42 -8.73
CA LEU A 123 57.10 -20.33 -7.77
C LEU A 123 57.58 -21.69 -7.25
N GLY A 124 56.86 -22.78 -7.53
CA GLY A 124 57.25 -24.13 -7.12
C GLY A 124 57.22 -24.36 -5.59
N VAL A 125 56.47 -23.53 -4.86
CA VAL A 125 56.33 -23.64 -3.40
C VAL A 125 55.10 -24.48 -3.10
N PRO A 126 55.22 -25.60 -2.34
CA PRO A 126 54.08 -26.45 -1.97
C PRO A 126 53.04 -25.69 -1.13
#